data_AF-A0A845F3A3-F1
#
_entry.id   AF-A0A845F3A3-F1
#
_cell.length_a   1.000
_cell.length_b   1.000
_cell.length_c   1.000
_cell.angle_alpha   90.00
_cell.angle_beta   90.00
_cell.angle_gamma   90.00
#
_symmetry.space_group_name_H-M   'P 1'
#
loop_
_entity.id
_entity.type
_entity.pdbx_description
1 polymer ?
#
loop_
_entity_poly.entity_id
_entity_poly.type
_entity_poly.pdbx_seq_one_letter_code
_entity_poly.pdbx_strand_id
1 'polypeptide(L)' 'MENVIQNYKDLLIEYEYASKLFQEKGLMRLLFCSMQNLADFEKAFIDCYSENELMKLQSELEGIITIY' A
#
# COMPACT_ATOMS: atom_id res chain seq x y z
N MET A 1 -2.83 16.78 -3.58
CA MET A 1 -2.17 15.46 -3.54
C MET A 1 -2.01 14.92 -2.12
N GLU A 2 -1.87 15.76 -1.09
CA GLU A 2 -1.72 15.29 0.31
C GLU A 2 -2.72 14.20 0.73
N ASN A 3 -4.02 14.37 0.44
CA ASN A 3 -5.02 13.34 0.77
C ASN A 3 -4.80 12.00 0.06
N VAL A 4 -4.29 12.02 -1.17
CA VAL A 4 -4.00 10.82 -1.96
C VAL A 4 -2.77 10.12 -1.39
N ILE A 5 -1.74 10.89 -1.05
CA ILE A 5 -0.52 10.40 -0.40
C ILE A 5 -0.84 9.80 0.97
N GLN A 6 -1.66 10.49 1.77
CA GLN A 6 -2.07 9.99 3.08
C GLN A 6 -2.87 8.69 2.96
N ASN A 7 -3.81 8.61 2.00
CA ASN A 7 -4.55 7.39 1.76
C ASN A 7 -3.62 6.23 1.35
N TYR A 8 -2.63 6.48 0.51
CA TYR A 8 -1.64 5.46 0.14
C TYR A 8 -0.79 5.01 1.34
N LYS A 9 -0.38 5.94 2.21
CA LYS A 9 0.32 5.61 3.47
C LYS A 9 -0.54 4.73 4.37
N ASP A 10 -1.81 5.07 4.55
CA ASP A 10 -2.72 4.32 5.41
C ASP A 10 -2.90 2.88 4.87
N LEU A 11 -3.06 2.72 3.55
CA LEU A 11 -3.13 1.40 2.90
C LEU A 11 -1.86 0.57 3.09
N LEU A 12 -0.68 1.19 3.03
CA LEU A 12 0.58 0.50 3.27
C LEU A 12 0.72 0.05 4.73
N ILE A 13 0.29 0.87 5.69
CA ILE A 13 0.26 0.51 7.12
C ILE A 13 -0.71 -0.67 7.35
N GLU A 14 -1.89 -0.65 6.75
CA GLU A 14 -2.85 -1.75 6.82
C GLU A 14 -2.27 -3.05 6.27
N TYR A 15 -1.56 -2.98 5.13
CA TYR A 15 -0.87 -4.12 4.56
C TYR A 15 0.24 -4.66 5.47
N GLU A 16 1.06 -3.80 6.06
CA GLU A 16 2.12 -4.22 6.98
C GLU A 16 1.53 -4.93 8.21
N TYR A 17 0.46 -4.37 8.79
CA TYR A 17 -0.26 -4.98 9.90
C TYR A 17 -0.86 -6.35 9.52
N ALA A 18 -1.49 -6.44 8.34
CA ALA A 18 -2.06 -7.67 7.84
C ALA A 18 -0.99 -8.75 7.59
N SER A 19 0.18 -8.35 7.09
CA SER A 19 1.33 -9.23 6.87
C SER A 19 1.86 -9.80 8.18
N LYS A 20 2.03 -8.97 9.21
CA LYS A 20 2.41 -9.40 10.57
C LYS A 20 1.41 -10.41 11.14
N LEU A 21 0.12 -10.11 11.05
CA LEU A 21 -0.93 -11.02 11.52
C LEU A 21 -0.97 -12.33 10.73
N PHE A 22 -0.69 -12.31 9.43
CA PHE A 22 -0.57 -13.52 8.63
C PHE A 22 0.61 -14.38 9.09
N GLN A 23 1.79 -13.78 9.31
CA GLN A 23 2.97 -14.49 9.81
C GLN A 23 2.75 -15.09 11.19
N GLU A 24 2.08 -14.35 12.09
CA GLU A 24 1.85 -14.80 13.47
C GLU A 24 0.72 -15.82 13.60
N LYS A 25 -0.36 -15.67 12.84
CA LYS A 25 -1.64 -16.36 13.08
C LYS A 25 -2.21 -17.08 11.86
N GLY A 26 -1.57 -16.97 10.70
CA GLY A 26 -2.07 -17.54 9.44
C GLY A 26 -3.33 -16.87 8.90
N LEU A 27 -3.65 -15.64 9.32
CA LEU A 27 -4.86 -14.91 8.91
C LEU A 27 -4.79 -14.39 7.47
N MET A 28 -4.91 -15.31 6.51
CA MET A 28 -4.75 -15.03 5.08
C MET A 28 -5.78 -14.05 4.51
N ARG A 29 -7.02 -14.05 5.01
CA ARG A 29 -8.09 -13.19 4.49
C ARG A 29 -7.79 -11.70 4.65
N LEU A 30 -7.18 -11.31 5.78
CA LEU A 30 -6.85 -9.91 6.04
C LEU A 30 -5.76 -9.43 5.08
N LEU A 31 -4.71 -10.23 4.91
CA LEU A 31 -3.62 -9.95 3.96
C LEU A 31 -4.14 -9.87 2.52
N PHE A 32 -5.03 -10.78 2.12
CA PHE A 32 -5.64 -10.74 0.80
C PHE A 32 -6.43 -9.44 0.56
N CYS A 33 -7.25 -9.04 1.54
CA CYS A 33 -8.02 -7.79 1.44
C CYS A 33 -7.11 -6.55 1.36
N SER A 34 -6.07 -6.46 2.19
CA SER A 34 -5.16 -5.32 2.16
C SER A 34 -4.36 -5.25 0.85
N MET A 35 -3.93 -6.40 0.31
CA MET A 35 -3.28 -6.47 -1.01
C MET A 35 -4.20 -6.02 -2.14
N GLN A 36 -5.47 -6.45 -2.12
CA GLN A 36 -6.43 -6.06 -3.14
C GLN A 36 -6.69 -4.54 -3.10
N ASN A 37 -6.87 -3.97 -1.92
CA ASN A 37 -7.10 -2.53 -1.77
C ASN A 37 -5.91 -1.70 -2.28
N LEU A 38 -4.67 -2.14 -2.01
CA LEU A 38 -3.47 -1.51 -2.56
C LEU A 38 -3.44 -1.57 -4.08
N ALA A 39 -3.68 -2.75 -4.66
CA ALA A 39 -3.68 -2.92 -6.12
C ALA A 39 -4.76 -2.06 -6.80
N ASP A 40 -5.95 -1.99 -6.22
CA ASP A 40 -7.05 -1.17 -6.75
C ASP A 40 -6.72 0.33 -6.66
N PHE A 41 -6.11 0.77 -5.56
CA PHE A 41 -5.63 2.15 -5.43
C PHE A 41 -4.55 2.49 -6.45
N GLU A 42 -3.52 1.65 -6.58
CA GLU A 42 -2.41 1.88 -7.51
C GLU A 42 -2.90 1.94 -8.95
N LYS A 43 -3.82 1.06 -9.33
CA LYS A 43 -4.46 1.09 -10.64
C LYS A 43 -5.24 2.40 -10.87
N ALA A 44 -6.09 2.78 -9.92
CA ALA A 44 -6.84 4.03 -10.01
C ALA A 44 -5.92 5.26 -10.03
N PHE A 45 -4.79 5.21 -9.31
CA PHE A 45 -3.79 6.26 -9.31
C PHE A 45 -3.12 6.39 -10.69
N ILE A 46 -2.70 5.28 -11.29
CA ILE A 46 -2.10 5.26 -12.63
C ILE A 46 -3.09 5.81 -13.67
N ASP A 47 -4.36 5.41 -13.59
CA ASP A 47 -5.42 5.89 -14.49
C ASP A 47 -5.65 7.41 -14.38
N CYS A 48 -5.50 7.98 -13.18
CA CYS A 48 -5.69 9.42 -12.93
C CYS A 48 -4.44 10.26 -13.18
N TYR A 49 -3.25 9.71 -12.94
CA TYR A 49 -1.97 10.42 -12.95
C TYR A 49 -1.01 9.80 -13.96
N SER A 50 -0.17 8.85 -13.52
CA SER A 50 0.69 8.01 -14.35
C SER A 50 1.47 7.02 -13.47
N GLU A 51 2.04 5.99 -14.09
CA GLU A 51 2.97 5.06 -13.45
C GLU A 51 4.23 5.78 -12.90
N ASN A 52 4.77 6.76 -13.63
CA ASN A 52 5.94 7.52 -13.17
C ASN A 52 5.69 8.29 -11.87
N GLU A 53 4.50 8.87 -11.72
CA GLU A 53 4.11 9.56 -10.49
C GLU A 53 3.92 8.58 -9.32
N LEU A 54 3.40 7.38 -9.60
CA LEU A 54 3.29 6.32 -8.59
C LEU A 54 4.68 5.87 -8.12
N MET A 55 5.63 5.65 -9.03
CA MET A 55 7.00 5.27 -8.68
C MET A 55 7.71 6.33 -7.83
N LYS A 56 7.53 7.62 -8.16
CA LYS A 56 8.05 8.72 -7.33
C LYS A 56 7.45 8.67 -5.93
N LEU A 57 6.12 8.50 -5.84
CA LEU A 57 5.43 8.40 -4.57
C LEU A 57 5.94 7.21 -3.75
N GLN A 58 6.11 6.04 -4.37
CA GLN A 58 6.68 4.86 -3.72
C GLN A 58 8.11 5.12 -3.24
N SER A 59 8.94 5.79 -4.05
CA SER A 59 10.33 6.13 -3.69
C SER A 59 10.40 7.11 -2.51
N GLU A 60 9.46 8.06 -2.42
CA GLU A 60 9.34 8.97 -1.27
C GLU A 60 8.92 8.24 0.00
N LEU A 61 8.19 7.12 -0.13
CA LEU A 61 7.64 6.34 0.97
C LEU A 61 8.50 5.14 1.39
N GLU A 62 9.40 4.64 0.52
CA GLU A 62 10.38 3.59 0.86
C GLU A 62 11.25 3.98 2.05
N GLY A 63 11.47 5.28 2.29
CA GLY A 63 12.15 5.78 3.49
C GLY A 63 11.35 5.66 4.79
N ILE A 64 10.05 5.34 4.72
CA ILE A 64 9.11 5.34 5.85
C ILE A 64 8.66 3.91 6.21
N ILE A 65 8.62 2.98 5.25
CA ILE A 65 8.12 1.62 5.46
C ILE A 65 9.24 0.63 5.16
N THR A 66 9.75 -0.02 6.20
CA THR A 66 10.76 -1.08 6.06
C THR A 66 10.07 -2.36 5.58
N ILE A 67 10.09 -2.60 4.27
CA ILE A 67 9.71 -3.89 3.71
C ILE A 67 10.85 -4.86 4.05
N TYR A 68 10.63 -5.71 5.06
CA TYR A 68 11.56 -6.78 5.48
C TYR A 68 11.54 -7.95 4.50
#